data_AF-A0A958MNY5-F1
#
_entry.id   AF-A0A958MNY5-F1
#
_cell.length_a   1.000
_cell.length_b   1.000
_cell.length_c   1.000
_cell.angle_alpha   90.00
_cell.angle_beta   90.00
_cell.angle_gamma   90.00
#
_symmetry.space_group_name_H-M   'P 1'
#
loop_
_entity.id
_entity.type
_entity.pdbx_description
1 polymer ?
#
loop_
_entity_poly.entity_id
_entity_poly.type
_entity_poly.pdbx_seq_one_letter_code
_entity_poly.pdbx_strand_id
1 'polypeptide(L)' 'ILYMGDDIPDVPVMKLVGLPTCPQDAVYEIKAISKYISHKDGGKGAVRDVIEQVMKVQDKWDENFDAKYD' A
#
# COMPACT_ATOMS: atom_id res chain seq x y z
N ILE A 1 10.29 -3.98 4.41
CA ILE A 1 9.56 -4.47 3.21
C ILE A 1 8.09 -4.17 3.42
N LEU A 2 7.48 -3.51 2.43
CA LEU A 2 6.05 -3.24 2.35
C LEU A 2 5.46 -4.17 1.31
N TYR A 3 4.26 -4.71 1.57
CA TYR A 3 3.53 -5.51 0.60
C TYR A 3 2.04 -5.20 0.68
N MET A 4 1.40 -5.03 -0.47
CA MET A 4 -0.03 -4.77 -0.59
C MET A 4 -0.70 -5.98 -1.24
N GLY A 5 -1.61 -6.63 -0.52
CA GLY A 5 -2.40 -7.76 -1.00
C GLY A 5 -3.90 -7.49 -0.90
N ASP A 6 -4.72 -8.25 -1.62
CA ASP A 6 -6.17 -8.08 -1.68
C ASP A 6 -6.96 -9.38 -1.46
N ASP A 7 -6.34 -10.55 -1.65
CA ASP A 7 -7.01 -11.85 -1.51
C ASP A 7 -6.16 -12.91 -0.76
N ILE A 8 -6.79 -14.03 -0.38
CA ILE A 8 -6.22 -15.13 0.41
C ILE A 8 -4.82 -15.61 -0.04
N PRO A 9 -4.49 -15.69 -1.35
CA PRO A 9 -3.15 -16.09 -1.78
C PRO A 9 -2.03 -15.18 -1.26
N ASP A 10 -2.33 -13.94 -0.87
CA ASP A 10 -1.35 -12.96 -0.38
C ASP A 10 -0.97 -13.16 1.09
N VAL A 11 -1.81 -13.88 1.86
CA VAL A 11 -1.66 -14.08 3.31
C VAL A 11 -0.26 -14.59 3.70
N PRO A 12 0.36 -15.58 3.02
CA PRO A 12 1.68 -16.06 3.39
C PRO A 12 2.74 -14.96 3.33
N VAL A 13 2.70 -14.09 2.32
CA VAL A 13 3.65 -12.99 2.16
C VAL A 13 3.36 -11.88 3.16
N MET A 14 2.08 -11.52 3.33
CA MET A 14 1.66 -10.47 4.27
C MET A 14 2.04 -10.78 5.73
N LYS A 15 2.10 -12.06 6.12
CA LYS A 15 2.56 -12.48 7.45
C LYS A 15 4.07 -12.35 7.68
N LEU A 16 4.86 -12.21 6.61
CA LEU A 16 6.33 -12.17 6.68
C LEU A 16 6.88 -10.73 6.59
N VAL A 17 6.13 -9.80 6.02
CA VAL A 17 6.60 -8.43 5.79
C VAL A 17 6.43 -7.53 7.01
N GLY A 18 7.24 -6.48 7.08
CA GLY A 18 7.17 -5.51 8.17
C GLY A 18 5.90 -4.65 8.13
N LEU A 19 5.39 -4.36 6.92
CA LEU A 19 4.21 -3.53 6.70
C LEU A 19 3.28 -4.17 5.67
N PRO A 20 2.40 -5.10 6.09
CA PRO A 20 1.33 -5.61 5.24
C PRO A 20 0.23 -4.55 5.11
N THR A 21 -0.22 -4.29 3.89
CA THR A 21 -1.28 -3.33 3.56
C THR A 21 -2.30 -3.93 2.61
N CYS A 22 -3.48 -3.32 2.49
CA CYS A 22 -4.50 -3.76 1.52
C CYS A 22 -5.40 -2.61 1.04
N PRO A 23 -6.07 -2.73 -0.11
CA PRO A 23 -7.08 -1.77 -0.53
C PRO A 23 -8.39 -1.91 0.27
N GLN A 24 -9.29 -0.93 0.10
CA GLN A 24 -10.57 -0.87 0.82
C GLN A 24 -11.54 -1.99 0.44
N ASP A 25 -11.41 -2.56 -0.76
CA ASP A 25 -12.24 -3.63 -1.31
C ASP A 25 -11.66 -5.04 -1.12
N ALA A 26 -10.51 -5.16 -0.44
CA ALA A 26 -9.91 -6.45 -0.10
C ALA A 26 -10.83 -7.34 0.74
N VAL A 27 -10.61 -8.66 0.68
CA VAL A 27 -11.36 -9.64 1.49
C VAL A 27 -11.13 -9.42 2.99
N TYR A 28 -12.07 -9.87 3.81
CA TYR A 28 -12.07 -9.62 5.24
C TYR A 28 -10.80 -10.16 5.93
N GLU A 29 -10.35 -11.35 5.54
CA GLU A 29 -9.16 -12.01 6.04
C GLU A 29 -7.89 -11.18 5.81
N ILE A 30 -7.83 -10.48 4.67
CA ILE A 30 -6.70 -9.62 4.31
C ILE A 30 -6.74 -8.33 5.13
N LYS A 31 -7.91 -7.70 5.25
CA LYS A 31 -8.09 -6.54 6.13
C LYS A 31 -7.71 -6.85 7.58
N ALA A 32 -8.01 -8.06 8.06
CA ALA A 32 -7.72 -8.48 9.42
C ALA A 32 -6.22 -8.61 9.73
N ILE A 33 -5.38 -8.87 8.73
CA ILE A 33 -3.91 -8.99 8.89
C ILE A 33 -3.14 -7.75 8.42
N SER A 34 -3.79 -6.83 7.73
CA SER A 34 -3.21 -5.57 7.28
C SER A 34 -2.95 -4.62 8.44
N LYS A 35 -1.76 -4.02 8.46
CA LYS A 35 -1.43 -2.91 9.38
C LYS A 35 -1.97 -1.58 8.87
N TYR A 36 -2.17 -1.46 7.57
CA TYR A 36 -2.78 -0.31 6.94
C TYR A 36 -3.79 -0.75 5.89
N ILE A 37 -4.98 -0.15 5.92
CA ILE A 37 -6.02 -0.35 4.92
C ILE A 37 -6.17 0.98 4.20
N SER A 38 -5.89 0.99 2.90
CA SER A 38 -6.11 2.17 2.06
C SER A 38 -7.59 2.51 2.06
N HIS A 39 -7.90 3.81 2.12
CA HIS A 39 -9.27 4.33 2.00
C HIS A 39 -9.77 4.34 0.54
N LYS A 40 -8.93 3.90 -0.41
CA LYS A 40 -9.24 3.68 -1.82
C LYS A 40 -9.32 2.19 -2.14
N ASP A 41 -10.16 1.86 -3.11
CA ASP A 41 -10.27 0.53 -3.71
C ASP A 41 -9.06 0.21 -4.61
N GLY A 42 -8.87 -1.08 -4.88
CA GLY A 42 -7.92 -1.59 -5.87
C GLY A 42 -8.10 -0.93 -7.23
N GLY A 43 -6.99 -0.57 -7.88
CA GLY A 43 -7.01 0.15 -9.17
C GLY A 43 -7.50 1.61 -9.11
N LYS A 44 -8.03 2.09 -7.97
CA LYS A 44 -8.53 3.47 -7.79
C LYS A 44 -7.60 4.34 -6.94
N GLY A 45 -6.29 4.05 -7.01
CA GLY A 45 -5.26 4.83 -6.32
C GLY A 45 -4.82 4.27 -4.96
N ALA A 46 -5.22 3.06 -4.58
CA ALA A 46 -4.83 2.46 -3.30
C ALA A 46 -3.30 2.30 -3.15
N VAL A 47 -2.59 1.92 -4.21
CA VAL A 47 -1.12 1.86 -4.20
C VAL A 47 -0.51 3.26 -4.11
N ARG A 48 -1.07 4.25 -4.83
CA ARG A 48 -0.61 5.65 -4.80
C ARG A 48 -0.72 6.24 -3.40
N ASP A 49 -1.81 5.97 -2.69
CA ASP A 49 -2.02 6.38 -1.30
C ASP A 49 -0.87 5.91 -0.39
N VAL A 50 -0.53 4.62 -0.47
CA VAL A 50 0.56 4.05 0.33
C VAL A 50 1.93 4.64 -0.07
N ILE A 51 2.19 4.80 -1.37
CA ILE A 51 3.44 5.40 -1.87
C ILE A 51 3.59 6.83 -1.34
N GLU A 52 2.52 7.64 -1.40
CA GLU A 52 2.53 9.01 -0.90
C GLU A 52 2.86 9.07 0.59
N GLN A 53 2.26 8.22 1.41
CA GLN A 53 2.58 8.14 2.84
C GLN A 53 4.05 7.78 3.07
N VAL A 54 4.57 6.78 2.35
CA VAL A 54 5.98 6.36 2.46
C VAL A 54 6.92 7.49 2.06
N MET A 55 6.65 8.19 0.96
CA MET A 55 7.48 9.29 0.49
C MET A 55 7.45 10.48 1.45
N LYS A 56 6.28 10.82 2.00
CA LYS A 56 6.13 11.89 3.00
C LYS A 56 6.92 11.58 4.27
N VAL A 57 6.85 10.35 4.79
CA VAL A 57 7.61 9.94 5.99
C VAL A 57 9.13 9.91 5.73
N GLN A 58 9.54 9.78 4.47
CA GLN A 58 10.95 9.81 4.07
C GLN A 58 11.45 11.21 3.66
N ASP A 59 10.63 12.25 3.78
CA ASP A 59 10.92 13.62 3.29
C ASP A 59 11.20 13.71 1.78
N LYS A 60 10.79 12.71 0.99
CA LYS A 60 11.04 12.61 -0.47
C LYS A 60 9.89 13.11 -1.33
N TRP A 61 8.76 13.45 -0.73
CA TRP A 61 7.56 13.84 -1.48
C TRP A 61 7.76 15.15 -2.25
N ASP A 62 8.44 16.12 -1.65
CA ASP A 62 8.61 17.46 -2.21
C ASP A 62 9.92 17.66 -2.99
N GLU A 63 10.75 16.62 -3.11
CA GLU A 63 12.10 16.73 -3.69
C GLU A 63 12.12 16.72 -5.23
N ASN A 64 11.10 16.17 -5.90
CA ASN A 64 11.10 15.98 -7.36
C ASN A 64 9.71 16.21 -7.96
N PHE A 65 9.40 17.47 -8.28
CA PHE A 65 8.21 17.84 -9.06
C PHE A 65 8.47 17.88 -10.58
N ASP A 66 9.73 17.73 -10.99
CA ASP A 66 10.09 17.66 -12.41
C ASP A 66 9.75 16.27 -12.94
N ALA A 67 8.69 16.21 -13.74
CA ALA A 67 8.25 15.04 -14.48
C ALA A 67 9.21 14.71 -15.64
N LYS A 68 10.51 14.58 -15.35
CA LYS A 68 11.57 14.43 -16.36
C LYS A 68 11.51 13.08 -17.09
N TYR A 69 10.67 12.18 -16.62
CA TYR A 69 10.48 10.82 -17.14
C TYR A 69 8.98 10.44 -17.30
N ASP A 70 8.05 11.38 -17.17
CA ASP A 70 6.67 11.19 -17.65
C ASP A 70 6.58 11.45 -19.16
#